data_AF-A0A4Q3SYN9-F1
#
_entry.id   AF-A0A4Q3SYN9-F1
#
_cell.length_a   1.000
_cell.length_b   1.000
_cell.length_c   1.000
_cell.angle_alpha   90.00
_cell.angle_beta   90.00
_cell.angle_gamma   90.00
#
_symmetry.space_group_name_H-M   'P 1'
#
loop_
_entity.id
_entity.type
_entity.pdbx_description
1 polymer ?
#
loop_
_entity_poly.entity_id
_entity_poly.type
_entity_poly.pdbx_seq_one_letter_code
_entity_poly.pdbx_strand_id
1 'polypeptide(L)'
;MVAQLAMVIGGHYVPFIKNNVFAVGGLLISLAAGWLYAKAAIGGWSSSLIGGLIVGGACALLGIGVSVLLRDVPPGILVFGTIGSAVAGLIGGAIGKLGARP
;
A
#
# COMPACT_ATOMS: atom_id res chain seq x y z
N MET A 1 6.76 -1.81 3.95
CA MET A 1 6.74 -3.29 3.96
C MET A 1 6.52 -3.91 5.32
N VAL A 2 7.32 -3.59 6.35
CA VAL A 2 7.19 -4.22 7.69
C VAL A 2 5.78 -4.13 8.26
N ALA A 3 5.13 -2.96 8.16
CA ALA A 3 3.74 -2.78 8.60
C ALA A 3 2.72 -3.64 7.82
N GLN A 4 2.96 -3.88 6.53
CA GLN A 4 2.05 -4.65 5.68
C GLN A 4 2.17 -6.15 5.98
N LEU A 5 3.39 -6.64 6.21
CA LEU A 5 3.65 -7.99 6.70
C LEU A 5 3.04 -8.22 8.09
N ALA A 6 3.19 -7.27 9.03
CA ALA A 6 2.59 -7.36 10.36
C ALA A 6 1.05 -7.47 10.29
N MET A 7 0.41 -6.72 9.39
CA MET A 7 -1.03 -6.82 9.16
C MET A 7 -1.43 -8.15 8.54
N VAL A 8 -0.64 -8.68 7.62
CA VAL A 8 -0.92 -9.97 6.97
C VAL A 8 -0.84 -11.11 7.96
N ILE A 9 0.22 -11.13 8.78
CA ILE A 9 0.39 -12.13 9.83
C ILE A 9 -0.72 -11.97 10.89
N GLY A 10 -1.04 -10.75 11.31
CA GLY A 10 -2.11 -10.49 12.27
C GLY A 10 -3.50 -10.90 11.76
N GLY A 11 -3.79 -10.69 10.47
CA GLY A 11 -5.05 -11.10 9.85
C GLY A 11 -5.21 -12.60 9.65
N HIS A 12 -4.11 -13.36 9.67
CA HIS A 12 -4.16 -14.82 9.68
C HIS A 12 -4.76 -15.36 10.99
N TYR A 13 -4.39 -14.76 12.12
CA TYR A 13 -4.88 -15.20 13.43
C TYR A 13 -6.23 -14.57 13.83
N VAL A 14 -6.63 -13.48 13.18
CA VAL A 14 -7.83 -12.72 13.55
C VAL A 14 -8.77 -12.54 12.33
N PRO A 15 -9.89 -13.27 12.25
CA PRO A 15 -10.82 -13.19 11.11
C PRO A 15 -11.48 -11.81 10.95
N PHE A 16 -11.55 -11.02 12.03
CA PHE A 16 -12.01 -9.62 11.96
C PHE A 16 -11.07 -8.73 11.14
N ILE A 17 -9.75 -8.93 11.28
CA ILE A 17 -8.73 -8.16 10.55
C ILE A 17 -8.75 -8.54 9.07
N LYS A 18 -8.91 -9.83 8.79
CA LYS A 18 -9.07 -10.39 7.44
C LYS A 18 -10.22 -9.75 6.64
N ASN A 19 -11.37 -9.56 7.27
CA ASN A 19 -12.57 -9.11 6.56
C ASN A 19 -12.74 -7.58 6.50
N ASN A 20 -12.24 -6.83 7.49
CA ASN A 20 -12.50 -5.39 7.59
C ASN A 20 -11.24 -4.52 7.50
N VAL A 21 -10.10 -5.03 7.95
CA VAL A 21 -8.89 -4.23 8.14
C VAL A 21 -7.89 -4.43 7.00
N PHE A 22 -7.95 -5.55 6.28
CA PHE A 22 -7.03 -5.85 5.20
C PHE A 22 -7.10 -4.85 4.04
N ALA A 23 -8.32 -4.52 3.60
CA ALA A 23 -8.53 -3.59 2.49
C ALA A 23 -8.19 -2.15 2.91
N VAL A 24 -8.82 -1.66 3.99
CA VAL A 24 -8.61 -0.28 4.47
C VAL A 24 -7.18 -0.07 4.96
N GLY A 25 -6.66 -1.03 5.72
CA GLY A 25 -5.30 -0.98 6.26
C GLY A 25 -4.22 -1.10 5.18
N GLY A 26 -4.39 -2.00 4.21
CA GLY A 26 -3.47 -2.12 3.07
C GLY A 26 -3.40 -0.84 2.23
N LEU A 27 -4.55 -0.20 2.01
CA LEU A 27 -4.65 1.10 1.33
C LEU A 27 -3.98 2.22 2.13
N LEU A 28 -4.23 2.31 3.44
CA LEU A 28 -3.63 3.31 4.31
C LEU A 28 -2.11 3.16 4.43
N ILE A 29 -1.60 1.93 4.53
CA ILE A 29 -0.16 1.66 4.54
C ILE A 29 0.47 2.07 3.21
N SER A 30 -0.20 1.78 2.09
CA SER A 30 0.29 2.15 0.75
C SER A 30 0.29 3.67 0.56
N LEU A 31 -0.74 4.37 1.07
CA LEU A 31 -0.82 5.83 1.09
C LEU A 31 0.29 6.43 1.96
N ALA A 32 0.50 5.91 3.17
CA ALA A 32 1.57 6.37 4.06
C ALA A 32 2.96 6.12 3.47
N ALA A 33 3.16 4.97 2.80
CA ALA A 33 4.41 4.67 2.11
C ALA A 33 4.67 5.62 0.94
N GLY A 34 3.66 5.93 0.13
CA GLY A 34 3.75 6.94 -0.93
C GLY A 34 4.02 8.35 -0.38
N TRP A 35 3.39 8.71 0.73
CA TRP A 35 3.59 10.01 1.41
C TRP A 35 5.02 10.17 1.94
N LEU A 36 5.55 9.16 2.63
CA LEU A 36 6.93 9.15 3.10
C LEU A 36 7.94 9.16 1.96
N TYR A 37 7.67 8.41 0.88
CA TYR A 37 8.52 8.41 -0.31
C TYR A 37 8.59 9.80 -0.94
N ALA A 38 7.45 10.47 -1.09
CA ALA A 38 7.37 11.83 -1.62
C ALA A 38 8.08 12.89 -0.76
N LYS A 39 8.08 12.71 0.57
CA LYS A 39 8.83 13.58 1.49
C LYS A 39 10.33 13.34 1.41
N ALA A 40 10.76 12.10 1.18
CA ALA A 40 12.18 11.73 1.03
C ALA A 40 12.73 11.98 -0.39
N ALA A 41 11.86 12.01 -1.40
CA ALA A 41 12.24 12.25 -2.79
C ALA A 41 12.55 13.73 -3.04
N ILE A 42 13.84 14.03 -3.25
CA ILE A 42 14.34 15.35 -3.64
C ILE A 42 13.95 15.71 -5.10
N GLY A 43 13.35 14.77 -5.85
CA GLY A 43 12.94 14.95 -7.25
C GLY A 43 11.62 15.72 -7.48
N GLY A 44 11.30 16.01 -8.74
CA GLY A 44 10.09 16.73 -9.14
C GLY A 44 8.79 15.94 -8.94
N TRP A 45 7.65 16.56 -9.29
CA TRP A 45 6.31 15.98 -9.17
C TRP A 45 6.20 14.58 -9.81
N SER A 46 6.79 14.40 -11.00
CA SER A 46 6.77 13.12 -11.72
C SER A 46 7.44 11.99 -10.94
N SER A 47 8.60 12.25 -10.32
CA SER A 47 9.31 11.27 -9.49
C SER A 47 8.52 10.87 -8.24
N SER A 48 7.77 11.81 -7.68
CA SER A 48 6.92 11.61 -6.50
C SER A 48 5.70 10.74 -6.79
N LEU A 49 5.01 11.02 -7.90
CA LEU A 49 3.84 10.27 -8.36
C LEU A 49 4.20 8.85 -8.78
N ILE A 50 5.22 8.70 -9.63
CA ILE A 50 5.69 7.39 -10.11
C ILE A 50 6.24 6.56 -8.95
N GLY A 51 7.03 7.18 -8.08
CA GLY A 51 7.55 6.52 -6.88
C GLY A 51 6.46 6.07 -5.93
N GLY A 52 5.46 6.92 -5.67
CA GLY A 52 4.31 6.57 -4.84
C GLY A 52 3.48 5.42 -5.42
N LEU A 53 3.25 5.43 -6.74
CA LEU A 53 2.55 4.35 -7.44
C LEU A 53 3.29 3.02 -7.35
N ILE A 54 4.60 3.02 -7.61
CA ILE A 54 5.43 1.80 -7.57
C ILE A 54 5.53 1.27 -6.15
N VAL A 55 5.80 2.12 -5.16
CA VAL A 55 5.95 1.71 -3.77
C VAL A 55 4.62 1.20 -3.21
N GLY A 56 3.50 1.90 -3.45
CA GLY A 56 2.17 1.46 -3.01
C GLY A 56 1.74 0.15 -3.68
N GLY A 57 1.96 0.03 -4.99
CA GLY A 57 1.66 -1.18 -5.75
C GLY A 57 2.50 -2.37 -5.30
N ALA A 58 3.83 -2.21 -5.19
CA ALA A 58 4.74 -3.28 -4.79
C ALA A 58 4.48 -3.78 -3.36
N CYS A 59 4.15 -2.86 -2.44
CA CYS A 59 3.87 -3.22 -1.05
C CYS A 59 2.56 -4.01 -0.91
N ALA A 60 1.54 -3.66 -1.71
CA ALA A 60 0.27 -4.38 -1.74
C ALA A 60 0.34 -5.70 -2.51
N LEU A 61 1.06 -5.75 -3.63
CA LEU A 61 1.24 -6.99 -4.39
C LEU A 61 1.88 -8.07 -3.51
N LEU A 62 2.90 -7.69 -2.74
CA LEU A 62 3.56 -8.62 -1.83
C LEU A 62 2.73 -8.93 -0.58
N GLY A 63 2.05 -7.93 0.00
CA GLY A 63 1.16 -8.15 1.14
C GLY A 63 -0.03 -9.08 0.82
N ILE A 64 -0.78 -8.76 -0.24
CA ILE A 64 -1.93 -9.55 -0.66
C ILE A 64 -1.46 -10.88 -1.28
N GLY A 65 -0.30 -10.91 -1.95
CA GLY A 65 0.29 -12.13 -2.50
C GLY A 65 0.60 -13.17 -1.44
N VAL A 66 1.16 -12.74 -0.31
CA VAL A 66 1.37 -13.60 0.86
C VAL A 66 0.01 -14.08 1.40
N SER A 67 -1.00 -13.22 1.53
CA SER A 67 -2.35 -13.64 1.96
C SER A 67 -3.04 -14.63 1.03
N VAL A 68 -2.84 -14.52 -0.29
CA VAL A 68 -3.35 -15.49 -1.27
C VAL A 68 -2.62 -16.82 -1.13
N LEU A 69 -1.30 -16.79 -0.91
CA LEU A 69 -0.50 -18.00 -0.67
C LEU A 69 -0.91 -18.72 0.61
N LEU A 70 -1.24 -17.97 1.68
CA LEU A 70 -1.81 -18.50 2.91
C LEU A 70 -3.29 -18.91 2.80
N ARG A 71 -3.91 -18.79 1.61
CA ARG A 71 -5.35 -19.01 1.36
C ARG A 71 -6.27 -18.15 2.22
N ASP A 72 -5.78 -17.02 2.71
CA ASP A 72 -6.61 -16.11 3.47
C ASP A 72 -7.57 -15.35 2.56
N VAL A 73 -7.14 -14.94 1.37
CA VAL A 73 -7.94 -14.05 0.53
C VAL A 73 -8.14 -14.65 -0.86
N PRO A 74 -9.34 -14.53 -1.47
CA PRO A 74 -9.57 -14.99 -2.83
C PRO A 74 -8.65 -14.27 -3.83
N PRO A 75 -8.13 -14.97 -4.86
CA PRO A 75 -7.15 -14.42 -5.79
C PRO A 75 -7.63 -13.15 -6.52
N GLY A 76 -8.95 -12.98 -6.69
CA GLY A 76 -9.53 -11.78 -7.32
C GLY A 76 -9.23 -10.47 -6.56
N ILE A 77 -9.06 -10.53 -5.23
CA ILE A 77 -8.71 -9.37 -4.41
C ILE A 77 -7.23 -8.98 -4.59
N LEU A 78 -6.37 -9.89 -5.05
CA LEU A 78 -4.97 -9.58 -5.37
C LEU A 78 -4.91 -8.47 -6.42
N VAL A 79 -5.64 -8.63 -7.53
CA VAL A 79 -5.59 -7.70 -8.65
C VAL A 79 -6.25 -6.37 -8.25
N PHE A 80 -7.47 -6.42 -7.72
CA PHE A 80 -8.20 -5.21 -7.33
C PHE A 80 -7.50 -4.44 -6.19
N GLY A 81 -6.99 -5.15 -5.17
CA GLY A 81 -6.31 -4.54 -4.04
C GLY A 81 -4.93 -3.98 -4.40
N THR A 82 -4.22 -4.61 -5.35
CA THR A 82 -2.95 -4.08 -5.87
C THR A 82 -3.18 -2.80 -6.68
N ILE A 83 -4.19 -2.78 -7.56
CA ILE A 83 -4.54 -1.58 -8.33
C ILE A 83 -4.98 -0.45 -7.39
N GLY A 84 -5.87 -0.74 -6.45
CA GLY A 84 -6.31 0.26 -5.47
C GLY A 84 -5.17 0.82 -4.63
N SER A 85 -4.21 -0.03 -4.24
CA SER A 85 -3.05 0.39 -3.45
C SER A 85 -1.99 1.14 -4.27
N ALA A 86 -1.85 0.82 -5.56
CA ALA A 86 -1.04 1.62 -6.48
C ALA A 86 -1.62 3.04 -6.62
N VAL A 87 -2.95 3.15 -6.75
CA VAL A 87 -3.63 4.46 -6.76
C VAL A 87 -3.50 5.16 -5.40
N ALA A 88 -3.68 4.46 -4.28
CA ALA A 88 -3.51 5.04 -2.95
C ALA A 88 -2.07 5.52 -2.70
N GLY A 89 -1.07 4.77 -3.17
CA GLY A 89 0.34 5.17 -3.13
C GLY A 89 0.62 6.38 -4.02
N LEU A 90 0.00 6.49 -5.19
CA LEU A 90 0.06 7.68 -6.04
C LEU A 90 -0.55 8.90 -5.34
N ILE A 91 -1.72 8.75 -4.71
CA ILE A 91 -2.38 9.80 -3.93
C ILE A 91 -1.48 10.24 -2.75
N GLY A 92 -0.93 9.28 -2.01
CA GLY A 92 0.03 9.54 -0.93
C GLY A 92 1.26 10.30 -1.44
N GLY A 93 1.78 9.90 -2.60
CA GLY A 93 2.90 10.57 -3.26
C GLY A 93 2.59 12.01 -3.70
N ALA A 94 1.37 12.27 -4.15
CA ALA A 94 0.89 13.61 -4.50
C ALA A 94 0.73 14.49 -3.24
N ILE A 95 0.09 13.98 -2.18
CA ILE A 95 -0.08 14.68 -0.90
C ILE A 95 1.28 14.99 -0.27
N GLY A 96 2.23 14.05 -0.33
CA GLY A 96 3.56 14.23 0.23
C GLY A 96 4.35 15.32 -0.47
N LYS A 97 4.16 15.47 -1.79
CA LYS A 97 4.75 16.57 -2.56
C LYS A 97 4.07 17.91 -2.28
N LEU A 98 2.74 17.95 -2.17
CA LEU A 98 2.01 19.16 -1.77
C LEU A 98 2.42 19.67 -0.38
N GLY A 99 2.68 18.76 0.57
CA GLY A 99 3.17 19.09 1.91
C GLY A 99 4.69 19.27 2.01
N ALA A 100 5.46 18.80 1.02
CA ALA A 100 6.86 19.13 0.82
C ALA A 100 6.95 20.42 -0.02
N ARG A 101 6.59 21.56 0.59
CA ARG A 101 6.91 22.86 -0.02
C ARG A 101 8.44 22.95 -0.21
N PRO A 102 8.90 23.54 -1.33
CA PRO A 102 10.32 23.63 -1.69
C PRO A 102 11.16 24.35 -0.65
#